data_AF-A0A380GRW2-F1
#
_entry.id   AF-A0A380GRW2-F1
#
_cell.length_a   1.000
_cell.length_b   1.000
_cell.length_c   1.000
_cell.angle_alpha   90.00
_cell.angle_beta   90.00
_cell.angle_gamma   90.00
#
_symmetry.space_group_name_H-M   'P 1'
#
loop_
_entity.id
_entity.type
_entity.pdbx_description
1 polymer ?
#
loop_
_entity_poly.entity_id
_entity_poly.type
_entity_poly.pdbx_seq_one_letter_code
_entity_poly.pdbx_strand_id
1 'polypeptide(L)'
;MRKIVITFTALCIVGILVAGGMFTYNKFQEVNLEKEKLTLEKELENNKKSVSQDENTSEATEEQSHQSTQAEATQQQSQANDGSEYVEVHAGGNHRMVLKQELAHFRINRDNVFDYLIAGINQGGGDASLITFQQPIFNEQGSGLWVIEGNNKSGVGTTYRFVIDQDGTVSMYNDYDHELIDKQHVTLN
;
A
#
# COMPACT_ATOMS: atom_id res chain seq x y z
N MET A 1 58.24 -6.15 1.52
CA MET A 1 57.66 -6.23 0.17
C MET A 1 56.33 -6.98 0.10
N ARG A 2 56.15 -8.15 0.74
CA ARG A 2 54.87 -8.92 0.69
C ARG A 2 53.62 -8.15 1.15
N LYS A 3 53.71 -7.34 2.20
CA LYS A 3 52.56 -6.56 2.72
C LYS A 3 52.10 -5.46 1.75
N ILE A 4 53.04 -4.82 1.05
CA ILE A 4 52.74 -3.75 0.07
C ILE A 4 52.04 -4.32 -1.16
N VAL A 5 52.45 -5.51 -1.63
CA VAL A 5 51.80 -6.19 -2.76
C VAL A 5 50.36 -6.58 -2.41
N ILE A 6 50.12 -7.10 -1.21
CA ILE A 6 48.77 -7.49 -0.76
C ILE A 6 47.83 -6.27 -0.67
N THR A 7 48.31 -5.15 -0.11
CA THR A 7 47.49 -3.93 -0.02
C THR A 7 47.13 -3.37 -1.40
N PHE A 8 48.06 -3.42 -2.36
CA PHE A 8 47.81 -2.94 -3.72
C PHE A 8 46.79 -3.82 -4.47
N THR A 9 46.86 -5.14 -4.32
CA THR A 9 45.91 -6.07 -4.96
C THR A 9 44.50 -5.91 -4.41
N ALA A 10 44.34 -5.72 -3.09
CA ALA A 10 43.03 -5.46 -2.48
C ALA A 10 42.39 -4.16 -3.02
N LEU A 11 43.20 -3.11 -3.22
CA LEU A 11 42.73 -1.81 -3.70
C LEU A 11 42.26 -1.87 -5.16
N CYS A 12 42.93 -2.65 -6.01
CA CYS A 12 42.50 -2.88 -7.39
C CYS A 12 41.16 -3.65 -7.49
N ILE A 13 40.92 -4.63 -6.61
CA ILE A 13 39.67 -5.40 -6.60
C ILE A 13 38.48 -4.51 -6.21
N VAL A 14 38.65 -3.64 -5.21
CA VAL A 14 37.60 -2.69 -4.79
C VAL A 14 37.28 -1.69 -5.91
N GLY A 15 38.30 -1.21 -6.64
CA GLY A 15 38.09 -0.30 -7.76
C GLY A 15 37.26 -0.89 -8.91
N ILE A 16 37.46 -2.17 -9.23
CA ILE A 16 36.71 -2.86 -10.30
C ILE A 16 35.24 -3.06 -9.91
N LEU A 17 34.96 -3.38 -8.63
CA LEU A 17 33.59 -3.59 -8.16
C LEU A 17 32.74 -2.30 -8.20
N VAL A 18 33.33 -1.14 -7.89
CA VAL A 18 32.64 0.16 -7.96
C VAL A 18 32.28 0.54 -9.41
N ALA A 19 33.18 0.26 -10.37
CA ALA A 19 32.92 0.53 -11.79
C ALA A 19 31.83 -0.39 -12.38
N GLY A 20 31.83 -1.67 -11.99
CA GLY A 20 30.79 -2.63 -12.41
C GLY A 20 29.40 -2.27 -11.89
N GLY A 21 29.30 -1.84 -10.63
CA GLY A 21 28.03 -1.45 -9.99
C GLY A 21 27.39 -0.20 -10.62
N MET A 22 28.19 0.79 -11.01
CA MET A 22 27.70 2.01 -11.67
C MET A 22 27.12 1.75 -13.06
N PHE A 23 27.71 0.84 -13.85
CA PHE A 23 27.22 0.53 -15.20
C PHE A 23 25.89 -0.26 -15.17
N THR A 24 25.73 -1.20 -14.24
CA THR A 24 24.46 -1.91 -14.04
C THR A 24 23.36 -1.01 -13.50
N TYR A 25 23.68 -0.05 -12.64
CA TYR A 25 22.70 0.88 -12.10
C TYR A 25 22.18 1.85 -13.18
N ASN A 26 23.08 2.36 -14.02
CA ASN A 26 22.70 3.33 -15.05
C ASN A 26 21.85 2.70 -16.18
N LYS A 27 22.16 1.46 -16.59
CA LYS A 27 21.38 0.75 -17.62
C LYS A 27 20.00 0.26 -17.13
N PHE A 28 19.81 0.14 -15.81
CA PHE A 28 18.52 -0.24 -15.21
C PHE A 28 17.52 0.94 -15.18
N GLN A 29 18.02 2.17 -15.05
CA GLN A 29 17.20 3.39 -15.11
C GLN A 29 16.60 3.63 -16.50
N GLU A 30 17.36 3.42 -17.59
CA GLU A 30 16.86 3.59 -18.97
C GLU A 30 15.71 2.62 -19.30
N VAL A 31 15.81 1.35 -18.88
CA VAL A 31 14.78 0.33 -19.17
C VAL A 31 13.48 0.60 -18.42
N ASN A 32 13.52 1.18 -17.22
CA ASN A 32 12.32 1.53 -16.48
C ASN A 32 11.66 2.81 -17.03
N LEU A 33 12.46 3.79 -17.42
CA LEU A 33 11.96 5.04 -18.03
C LEU A 33 11.32 4.79 -19.41
N GLU A 34 11.87 3.87 -20.21
CA GLU A 34 11.33 3.54 -21.54
C GLU A 34 10.01 2.75 -21.44
N LYS A 35 9.84 1.90 -20.41
CA LYS A 35 8.57 1.23 -20.11
C LYS A 35 7.48 2.20 -19.65
N GLU A 36 7.84 3.21 -18.86
CA GLU A 36 6.91 4.25 -18.41
C GLU A 36 6.43 5.11 -19.60
N LYS A 37 7.34 5.50 -20.50
CA LYS A 37 7.01 6.26 -21.71
C LYS A 37 6.12 5.49 -22.69
N LEU A 38 6.36 4.19 -22.89
CA LEU A 38 5.51 3.33 -23.73
C LEU A 38 4.12 3.09 -23.16
N THR A 39 3.95 3.21 -21.83
CA THR A 39 2.64 3.10 -21.17
C THR A 39 1.84 4.39 -21.34
N LEU A 40 2.49 5.55 -21.19
CA LEU A 40 1.91 6.87 -21.41
C LEU A 40 1.46 7.10 -22.87
N GLU A 41 2.22 6.64 -23.86
CA GLU A 41 1.84 6.79 -25.28
C GLU A 41 0.61 5.94 -25.64
N LYS A 42 0.49 4.72 -25.08
CA LYS A 42 -0.70 3.87 -25.22
C LYS A 42 -1.93 4.43 -24.51
N GLU A 43 -1.75 5.16 -23.41
CA GLU A 43 -2.84 5.81 -22.68
C GLU A 43 -3.35 7.05 -23.43
N LEU A 44 -2.45 7.83 -24.04
CA LEU A 44 -2.80 9.02 -24.81
C LEU A 44 -3.53 8.70 -26.12
N GLU A 45 -3.16 7.61 -26.80
CA GLU A 45 -3.83 7.17 -28.03
C GLU A 45 -5.25 6.63 -27.77
N ASN A 46 -5.49 6.02 -26.61
CA ASN A 46 -6.83 5.59 -26.19
C ASN A 46 -7.72 6.74 -25.72
N ASN A 47 -7.15 7.79 -25.10
CA ASN A 47 -7.91 8.93 -24.56
C ASN A 47 -8.39 9.91 -25.65
N LYS A 48 -7.73 9.97 -26.83
CA LYS A 48 -8.12 10.90 -27.91
C LYS A 48 -9.43 10.54 -28.63
N LYS A 49 -10.06 9.40 -28.33
CA LYS A 49 -11.31 8.95 -28.98
C LYS A 49 -12.58 9.31 -28.18
N SER A 50 -12.46 9.78 -26.95
CA SER A 50 -13.61 10.13 -26.12
C SER A 50 -13.33 11.41 -25.36
N VAL A 51 -13.71 12.55 -25.92
CA VAL A 51 -14.21 13.74 -25.19
C VAL A 51 -14.53 14.79 -26.26
N SER A 52 -15.82 14.89 -26.55
CA SER A 52 -16.42 16.17 -26.89
C SER A 52 -17.55 16.36 -25.89
N GLN A 53 -17.55 17.55 -25.29
CA GLN A 53 -18.73 18.32 -24.93
C GLN A 53 -19.00 18.57 -23.42
N ASP A 54 -18.80 19.86 -23.12
CA ASP A 54 -19.52 20.79 -22.23
C ASP A 54 -19.24 20.90 -20.73
N GLU A 55 -18.72 22.09 -20.41
CA GLU A 55 -18.76 22.84 -19.16
C GLU A 55 -20.21 23.21 -18.77
N ASN A 56 -20.54 23.25 -17.47
CA ASN A 56 -20.94 24.52 -16.83
C ASN A 56 -21.03 24.45 -15.29
N THR A 57 -20.85 25.63 -14.72
CA THR A 57 -20.74 26.05 -13.31
C THR A 57 -22.11 26.21 -12.60
N SER A 58 -22.17 26.03 -11.27
CA SER A 58 -22.67 27.02 -10.27
C SER A 58 -23.12 26.43 -8.91
N GLU A 59 -22.42 26.88 -7.87
CA GLU A 59 -22.74 27.31 -6.49
C GLU A 59 -23.98 26.85 -5.66
N ALA A 60 -23.66 26.67 -4.35
CA ALA A 60 -24.38 27.05 -3.10
C ALA A 60 -25.29 26.04 -2.33
N THR A 61 -24.72 25.58 -1.19
CA THR A 61 -25.20 25.58 0.22
C THR A 61 -26.61 25.11 0.61
N GLU A 62 -26.71 24.14 1.53
CA GLU A 62 -27.42 24.26 2.84
C GLU A 62 -27.30 22.97 3.70
N GLU A 63 -27.24 23.18 5.03
CA GLU A 63 -27.09 22.20 6.12
C GLU A 63 -28.45 21.61 6.58
N GLN A 64 -28.48 20.36 7.08
CA GLN A 64 -28.90 20.00 8.45
C GLN A 64 -29.33 18.52 8.66
N SER A 65 -28.80 18.00 9.77
CA SER A 65 -29.41 17.12 10.80
C SER A 65 -29.74 15.64 10.56
N HIS A 66 -28.99 14.83 11.33
CA HIS A 66 -29.23 13.53 11.94
C HIS A 66 -30.66 12.97 12.01
N GLN A 67 -30.79 11.68 11.69
CA GLN A 67 -31.68 10.78 12.43
C GLN A 67 -31.16 9.33 12.41
N SER A 68 -31.01 8.78 13.62
CA SER A 68 -30.59 7.41 13.90
C SER A 68 -31.76 6.44 13.66
N THR A 69 -31.49 5.23 13.15
CA THR A 69 -32.41 4.09 13.28
C THR A 69 -31.61 2.81 13.48
N GLN A 70 -32.03 2.10 14.52
CA GLN A 70 -31.44 0.92 15.13
C GLN A 70 -31.84 -0.35 14.35
N ALA A 71 -30.85 -1.19 13.98
CA ALA A 71 -31.10 -2.59 13.61
C ALA A 71 -29.87 -3.47 13.92
N GLU A 72 -30.09 -4.33 14.91
CA GLU A 72 -29.56 -5.68 15.17
C GLU A 72 -28.05 -6.00 15.04
N ALA A 73 -27.52 -6.41 16.19
CA ALA A 73 -26.16 -6.87 16.41
C ALA A 73 -25.91 -8.24 15.79
N THR A 74 -24.95 -8.29 14.86
CA THR A 74 -24.15 -9.49 14.61
C THR A 74 -22.76 -9.22 15.17
N GLN A 75 -22.25 -10.12 16.01
CA GLN A 75 -20.94 -10.02 16.64
C GLN A 75 -19.84 -10.13 15.57
N GLN A 76 -19.41 -9.01 15.02
CA GLN A 76 -18.12 -8.86 14.35
C GLN A 76 -17.24 -8.01 15.25
N GLN A 77 -16.18 -8.63 15.75
CA GLN A 77 -15.16 -8.00 16.58
C GLN A 77 -14.51 -6.86 15.78
N SER A 78 -15.04 -5.65 15.97
CA SER A 78 -14.58 -4.42 15.33
C SER A 78 -13.34 -3.93 16.10
N GLN A 79 -12.16 -4.22 15.57
CA GLN A 79 -10.88 -3.60 15.96
C GLN A 79 -10.18 -3.15 14.67
N ALA A 80 -9.83 -1.90 14.42
CA ALA A 80 -10.23 -0.62 15.01
C ALA A 80 -10.17 0.40 13.86
N ASN A 81 -11.30 0.72 13.23
CA ASN A 81 -11.46 2.09 12.76
C ASN A 81 -11.57 2.92 14.04
N ASP A 82 -10.58 3.77 14.32
CA ASP A 82 -10.62 4.69 15.48
C ASP A 82 -11.76 5.71 15.41
N GLY A 83 -12.59 5.63 14.36
CA GLY A 83 -13.67 6.58 14.10
C GLY A 83 -13.13 7.89 13.55
N SER A 84 -11.84 7.96 13.22
CA SER A 84 -11.27 9.16 12.63
C SER A 84 -11.86 9.39 11.25
N GLU A 85 -12.15 10.66 10.99
CA GLU A 85 -12.55 11.11 9.66
C GLU A 85 -11.34 11.29 8.75
N TYR A 86 -10.12 11.29 9.30
CA TYR A 86 -8.89 11.50 8.56
C TYR A 86 -8.13 10.20 8.37
N VAL A 87 -7.57 10.03 7.18
CA VAL A 87 -6.72 8.91 6.80
C VAL A 87 -5.33 9.42 6.44
N GLU A 88 -4.31 8.74 6.94
CA GLU A 88 -2.94 8.96 6.54
C GLU A 88 -2.71 8.42 5.13
N VAL A 89 -2.17 9.26 4.25
CA VAL A 89 -1.88 8.93 2.84
C VAL A 89 -0.41 9.14 2.52
N HIS A 90 0.21 8.13 1.92
CA HIS A 90 1.57 8.18 1.38
C HIS A 90 1.52 8.35 -0.14
N ALA A 91 2.14 9.41 -0.65
CA ALA A 91 2.17 9.74 -2.07
C ALA A 91 3.57 10.22 -2.48
N GLY A 92 4.34 9.35 -3.14
CA GLY A 92 5.65 9.72 -3.70
C GLY A 92 6.65 10.25 -2.65
N GLY A 93 6.66 9.68 -1.44
CA GLY A 93 7.54 10.12 -0.35
C GLY A 93 6.98 11.26 0.52
N ASN A 94 5.83 11.81 0.16
CA ASN A 94 5.09 12.75 1.00
C ASN A 94 4.06 12.00 1.85
N HIS A 95 3.79 12.54 3.04
CA HIS A 95 2.72 12.11 3.93
C HIS A 95 1.71 13.25 4.04
N ARG A 96 0.42 12.94 3.89
CA ARG A 96 -0.68 13.89 4.13
C ARG A 96 -1.85 13.20 4.84
N MET A 97 -2.68 13.99 5.51
CA MET A 97 -3.97 13.55 6.01
C MET A 97 -5.06 13.97 5.03
N VAL A 98 -5.95 13.06 4.67
CA VAL A 98 -7.12 13.34 3.80
C VAL A 98 -8.39 12.90 4.49
N LEU A 99 -9.54 13.43 4.09
CA LEU A 99 -10.82 12.95 4.60
C LEU A 99 -11.11 11.55 4.06
N LYS A 100 -11.66 10.65 4.88
CA LYS A 100 -11.98 9.28 4.47
C LYS A 100 -12.95 9.25 3.27
N GLN A 101 -13.79 10.26 3.13
CA GLN A 101 -14.74 10.44 2.03
C GLN A 101 -14.01 10.64 0.69
N GLU A 102 -12.82 11.24 0.68
CA GLU A 102 -12.01 11.36 -0.53
C GLU A 102 -11.56 9.98 -1.04
N LEU A 103 -11.40 9.01 -0.14
CA LEU A 103 -11.02 7.63 -0.46
C LEU A 103 -12.21 6.69 -0.62
N ALA A 104 -13.45 7.15 -0.41
CA ALA A 104 -14.63 6.30 -0.45
C ALA A 104 -14.95 5.74 -1.84
N HIS A 105 -14.40 6.36 -2.90
CA HIS A 105 -14.56 5.89 -4.27
C HIS A 105 -13.76 4.61 -4.57
N PHE A 106 -12.79 4.26 -3.72
CA PHE A 106 -12.07 2.99 -3.84
C PHE A 106 -12.95 1.81 -3.40
N ARG A 107 -12.83 0.69 -4.12
CA ARG A 107 -13.53 -0.56 -3.78
C ARG A 107 -13.18 -1.00 -2.36
N ILE A 108 -11.89 -0.96 -2.03
CA ILE A 108 -11.39 -1.17 -0.69
C ILE A 108 -11.00 0.18 -0.13
N ASN A 109 -11.70 0.58 0.91
CA ASN A 109 -11.60 1.89 1.53
C ASN A 109 -11.53 1.77 3.05
N ARG A 110 -11.49 2.92 3.72
CA ARG A 110 -11.33 3.02 5.17
C ARG A 110 -12.38 2.23 5.96
N ASP A 111 -13.59 2.09 5.42
CA ASP A 111 -14.71 1.48 6.13
C ASP A 111 -14.68 -0.05 6.04
N ASN A 112 -14.03 -0.65 5.03
CA ASN A 112 -14.03 -2.11 4.81
C ASN A 112 -12.65 -2.78 4.78
N VAL A 113 -11.54 -2.02 4.78
CA VAL A 113 -10.18 -2.58 4.67
C VAL A 113 -9.86 -3.62 5.76
N PHE A 114 -10.36 -3.41 6.99
CA PHE A 114 -10.18 -4.38 8.07
C PHE A 114 -10.95 -5.68 7.83
N ASP A 115 -12.09 -5.64 7.16
CA ASP A 115 -12.85 -6.85 6.85
C ASP A 115 -12.08 -7.75 5.89
N TYR A 116 -11.45 -7.15 4.87
CA TYR A 116 -10.56 -7.85 3.95
C TYR A 116 -9.36 -8.45 4.70
N LEU A 117 -8.69 -7.65 5.55
CA LEU A 117 -7.55 -8.11 6.33
C LEU A 117 -7.91 -9.31 7.22
N ILE A 118 -8.99 -9.20 8.01
CA ILE A 118 -9.44 -10.24 8.94
C ILE A 118 -9.81 -11.51 8.16
N ALA A 119 -10.56 -11.37 7.06
CA ALA A 119 -10.92 -12.50 6.21
C ALA A 119 -9.67 -13.16 5.61
N GLY A 120 -8.68 -12.37 5.15
CA GLY A 120 -7.43 -12.88 4.59
C GLY A 120 -6.63 -13.69 5.60
N ILE A 121 -6.43 -13.17 6.81
CA ILE A 121 -5.71 -13.89 7.88
C ILE A 121 -6.40 -15.21 8.21
N ASN A 122 -7.73 -15.18 8.37
CA ASN A 122 -8.49 -16.36 8.77
C ASN A 122 -8.55 -17.41 7.64
N GLN A 123 -8.59 -17.00 6.37
CA GLN A 123 -8.50 -17.90 5.20
C GLN A 123 -7.13 -18.56 5.08
N GLY A 124 -6.06 -17.84 5.43
CA GLY A 124 -4.68 -18.36 5.50
C GLY A 124 -4.42 -19.34 6.65
N GLY A 125 -5.44 -19.64 7.48
CA GLY A 125 -5.32 -20.49 8.66
C GLY A 125 -4.74 -19.79 9.89
N GLY A 126 -4.56 -18.47 9.83
CA GLY A 126 -4.21 -17.64 10.98
C GLY A 126 -5.43 -17.29 11.84
N ASP A 127 -5.17 -16.61 12.96
CA ASP A 127 -6.21 -16.05 13.83
C ASP A 127 -5.96 -14.55 14.03
N ALA A 128 -6.75 -13.73 13.34
CA ALA A 128 -6.65 -12.26 13.40
C ALA A 128 -6.90 -11.72 14.81
N SER A 129 -7.62 -12.46 15.66
CA SER A 129 -7.92 -12.04 17.04
C SER A 129 -6.67 -12.03 17.92
N LEU A 130 -5.58 -12.69 17.50
CA LEU A 130 -4.29 -12.71 18.21
C LEU A 130 -3.37 -11.54 17.83
N ILE A 131 -3.83 -10.64 16.95
CA ILE A 131 -3.03 -9.52 16.44
C ILE A 131 -3.65 -8.19 16.92
N THR A 132 -2.79 -7.29 17.38
CA THR A 132 -3.14 -5.88 17.62
C THR A 132 -2.77 -5.09 16.39
N PHE A 133 -3.76 -4.59 15.67
CA PHE A 133 -3.55 -3.81 14.46
C PHE A 133 -3.37 -2.31 14.77
N GLN A 134 -2.52 -1.66 13.98
CA GLN A 134 -2.39 -0.22 13.91
C GLN A 134 -3.42 0.37 12.94
N GLN A 135 -3.48 1.70 12.85
CA GLN A 135 -4.36 2.36 11.88
C GLN A 135 -3.90 2.10 10.43
N PRO A 136 -4.85 1.92 9.49
CA PRO A 136 -4.52 1.70 8.10
C PRO A 136 -4.04 2.98 7.44
N ILE A 137 -2.95 2.85 6.69
CA ILE A 137 -2.34 3.90 5.89
C ILE A 137 -2.68 3.62 4.43
N PHE A 138 -3.16 4.62 3.70
CA PHE A 138 -3.38 4.49 2.28
C PHE A 138 -2.13 4.90 1.51
N ASN A 139 -1.71 4.11 0.52
CA ASN A 139 -0.59 4.44 -0.36
C ASN A 139 -1.11 4.63 -1.78
N GLU A 140 -0.89 5.83 -2.34
CA GLU A 140 -1.36 6.23 -3.68
C GLU A 140 -0.52 5.65 -4.83
N GLN A 141 0.41 4.74 -4.54
CA GLN A 141 1.16 4.04 -5.59
C GLN A 141 0.25 3.11 -6.41
N GLY A 142 0.34 3.23 -7.75
CA GLY A 142 -0.42 2.38 -8.68
C GLY A 142 -1.93 2.58 -8.56
N SER A 143 -2.69 1.51 -8.36
CA SER A 143 -4.14 1.54 -8.18
C SER A 143 -4.60 1.97 -6.78
N GLY A 144 -3.66 2.33 -5.90
CA GLY A 144 -3.92 2.51 -4.48
C GLY A 144 -3.86 1.18 -3.73
N LEU A 145 -3.24 1.18 -2.56
CA LEU A 145 -3.21 0.03 -1.66
C LEU A 145 -3.28 0.48 -0.21
N TRP A 146 -3.67 -0.42 0.68
CA TRP A 146 -3.67 -0.17 2.11
C TRP A 146 -2.54 -0.92 2.78
N VAL A 147 -1.86 -0.24 3.70
CA VAL A 147 -0.85 -0.83 4.57
C VAL A 147 -1.36 -0.80 5.99
N ILE A 148 -1.32 -1.95 6.66
CA ILE A 148 -1.68 -2.08 8.07
C ILE A 148 -0.51 -2.78 8.75
N GLU A 149 0.00 -2.19 9.82
CA GLU A 149 0.98 -2.85 10.68
C GLU A 149 0.27 -3.54 11.85
N GLY A 150 0.84 -4.62 12.36
CA GLY A 150 0.28 -5.33 13.49
C GLY A 150 1.31 -6.04 14.34
N ASN A 151 1.00 -6.21 15.62
CA ASN A 151 1.85 -6.91 16.57
C ASN A 151 1.12 -8.09 17.17
N ASN A 152 1.84 -9.17 17.45
CA ASN A 152 1.30 -10.30 18.20
C ASN A 152 0.88 -9.86 19.62
N LYS A 153 -0.36 -10.15 20.01
CA LYS A 153 -0.92 -9.81 21.33
C LYS A 153 -0.17 -10.43 22.50
N SER A 154 0.51 -11.56 22.29
CA SER A 154 1.33 -12.20 23.33
C SER A 154 2.53 -11.36 23.75
N GLY A 155 2.89 -10.32 22.98
CA GLY A 155 4.07 -9.51 23.21
C GLY A 155 5.39 -10.22 22.91
N VAL A 156 5.33 -11.46 22.42
CA VAL A 156 6.48 -12.27 22.01
C VAL A 156 6.42 -12.48 20.50
N GLY A 157 7.51 -12.18 19.81
CA GLY A 157 7.69 -12.50 18.39
C GLY A 157 7.54 -11.31 17.43
N THR A 158 7.11 -11.64 16.21
CA THR A 158 7.20 -10.85 14.99
C THR A 158 6.17 -9.72 14.90
N THR A 159 6.61 -8.56 14.39
CA THR A 159 5.73 -7.51 13.86
C THR A 159 5.37 -7.84 12.42
N TYR A 160 4.11 -7.66 12.07
CA TYR A 160 3.58 -7.96 10.75
C TYR A 160 3.31 -6.69 9.98
N ARG A 161 3.54 -6.75 8.67
CA ARG A 161 3.06 -5.76 7.71
C ARG A 161 2.06 -6.44 6.78
N PHE A 162 0.89 -5.85 6.68
CA PHE A 162 -0.18 -6.30 5.80
C PHE A 162 -0.35 -5.31 4.66
N VAL A 163 -0.43 -5.82 3.44
CA VAL A 163 -0.69 -5.05 2.23
C VAL A 163 -1.98 -5.55 1.61
N ILE A 164 -2.94 -4.65 1.39
CA ILE A 164 -4.25 -4.96 0.83
C ILE A 164 -4.43 -4.17 -0.48
N ASP A 165 -4.48 -4.89 -1.59
CA ASP A 165 -4.70 -4.35 -2.93
C ASP A 165 -6.19 -4.20 -3.22
N GLN A 166 -6.55 -3.25 -4.11
CA GLN A 166 -7.95 -3.00 -4.51
C GLN A 166 -8.66 -4.21 -5.14
N ASP A 167 -7.91 -5.21 -5.59
CA ASP A 167 -8.48 -6.46 -6.12
C ASP A 167 -8.95 -7.41 -5.01
N GLY A 168 -8.65 -7.15 -3.73
CA GLY A 168 -8.98 -8.00 -2.60
C GLY A 168 -7.84 -8.92 -2.17
N THR A 169 -6.67 -8.80 -2.79
CA THR A 169 -5.47 -9.51 -2.38
C THR A 169 -4.92 -8.95 -1.08
N VAL A 170 -4.73 -9.83 -0.10
CA VAL A 170 -4.12 -9.55 1.21
C VAL A 170 -2.79 -10.29 1.27
N SER A 171 -1.71 -9.54 1.39
CA SER A 171 -0.34 -10.07 1.54
C SER A 171 0.16 -9.78 2.95
N MET A 172 0.66 -10.80 3.64
CA MET A 172 1.21 -10.70 4.99
C MET A 172 2.72 -10.88 4.93
N TYR A 173 3.45 -9.94 5.51
CA TYR A 173 4.90 -9.94 5.59
C TYR A 173 5.36 -9.96 7.04
N ASN A 174 6.51 -10.58 7.27
CA ASN A 174 7.29 -10.37 8.48
C ASN A 174 8.00 -9.01 8.32
N ASP A 175 7.76 -8.08 9.25
CA ASP A 175 8.29 -6.73 9.14
C ASP A 175 9.82 -6.67 9.36
N TYR A 176 10.41 -7.67 10.03
CA TYR A 176 11.85 -7.72 10.31
C TYR A 176 12.70 -7.99 9.07
N ASP A 177 12.31 -8.95 8.24
CA ASP A 177 13.05 -9.41 7.06
C ASP A 177 12.34 -9.10 5.74
N HIS A 178 11.13 -8.51 5.80
CA HIS A 178 10.25 -8.24 4.66
C HIS A 178 9.91 -9.48 3.84
N GLU A 179 9.98 -10.67 4.44
CA GLU A 179 9.61 -11.92 3.79
C GLU A 179 8.08 -12.06 3.72
N LEU A 180 7.58 -12.46 2.55
CA LEU A 180 6.17 -12.80 2.37
C LEU A 180 5.86 -14.09 3.15
N ILE A 181 5.01 -13.98 4.16
CA ILE A 181 4.56 -15.13 4.97
C ILE A 181 3.38 -15.82 4.30
N ASP A 182 2.39 -15.04 3.86
CA ASP A 182 1.17 -15.57 3.24
C ASP A 182 0.55 -14.57 2.28
N LYS A 183 -0.25 -15.08 1.34
CA LYS A 183 -1.00 -14.29 0.36
C LYS A 183 -2.35 -14.93 0.08
N GLN A 184 -3.43 -14.19 0.35
CA GLN A 184 -4.80 -14.63 0.13
C GLN A 184 -5.55 -13.67 -0.78
N HIS A 185 -6.44 -14.20 -1.61
CA HIS A 185 -7.35 -13.37 -2.41
C HIS A 185 -8.75 -13.45 -1.82
N VAL A 186 -9.22 -12.33 -1.27
CA VAL A 186 -10.48 -12.24 -0.51
C VAL A 186 -11.55 -11.61 -1.37
N THR A 187 -12.73 -12.24 -1.38
CA THR A 187 -13.97 -11.65 -1.88
C THR A 187 -14.95 -11.56 -0.72
N LEU A 188 -15.34 -10.34 -0.36
CA LEU A 188 -16.43 -10.09 0.59
C LEU A 188 -17.73 -10.06 -0.22
N ASN A 189 -18.71 -10.86 0.20
CA ASN A 189 -20.04 -10.96 -0.43
C ASN A 189 -21.01 -9.95 0.15
#